data_AF-A0A3B9ZQF1-F1
#
_entry.id   AF-A0A3B9ZQF1-F1
#
_cell.length_a   1.000
_cell.length_b   1.000
_cell.length_c   1.000
_cell.angle_alpha   90.00
_cell.angle_beta   90.00
_cell.angle_gamma   90.00
#
_symmetry.space_group_name_H-M   'P 1'
#
loop_
_entity.id
_entity.type
_entity.pdbx_description
1 polymer ?
#
loop_
_entity_poly.entity_id
_entity_poly.type
_entity_poly.pdbx_seq_one_letter_code
_entity_poly.pdbx_strand_id
1 'polypeptide(L)' 'MEDASHTGVSTDSLMMGRTLYVKHCGSCHNLHLPQQFTSSHWQEEIPYMKRKAKITDQEAQLITKFVLARSKAE' A
#
# COMPACT_ATOMS: atom_id res chain seq x y z
N MET A 1 -27.62 1.94 -2.88
CA MET A 1 -26.24 2.35 -2.56
C MET A 1 -25.39 1.90 -3.73
N GLU A 2 -25.68 2.48 -4.89
CA GLU A 2 -25.12 2.07 -6.18
C GLU A 2 -23.78 2.74 -6.47
N ASP A 3 -23.08 2.06 -7.38
CA ASP A 3 -22.06 2.56 -8.31
C ASP A 3 -20.61 2.44 -7.81
N ALA A 4 -19.65 1.89 -8.56
CA ALA A 4 -19.65 1.06 -9.75
C ALA A 4 -18.22 0.53 -9.90
N SER A 5 -18.16 -0.71 -10.38
CA SER A 5 -17.14 -1.27 -11.26
C SER A 5 -16.35 -0.24 -12.08
N HIS A 6 -15.09 0.02 -11.71
CA HIS A 6 -14.01 0.29 -12.66
C HIS A 6 -12.69 -0.18 -12.04
N THR A 7 -12.04 -1.16 -12.70
CA THR A 7 -10.67 -1.66 -12.43
C THR A 7 -10.38 -2.20 -11.02
N GLY A 8 -10.80 -3.44 -10.74
CA GLY A 8 -10.12 -4.44 -9.86
C GLY A 8 -9.78 -4.11 -8.39
N VAL A 9 -9.91 -2.88 -7.94
CA VAL A 9 -9.52 -2.41 -6.61
C VAL A 9 -10.63 -1.53 -6.06
N SER A 10 -11.42 -2.09 -5.14
CA SER A 10 -12.53 -1.37 -4.51
C SER A 10 -12.03 -0.23 -3.61
N THR A 11 -12.73 0.89 -3.57
CA THR A 11 -12.42 2.05 -2.70
C THR A 11 -12.24 1.64 -1.23
N ASP A 12 -13.06 0.71 -0.76
CA ASP A 12 -12.97 0.11 0.57
C ASP A 12 -11.59 -0.54 0.84
N SER A 13 -11.06 -1.28 -0.14
CA SER A 13 -9.71 -1.88 -0.05
C SER A 13 -8.59 -0.85 -0.04
N LEU A 14 -8.75 0.28 -0.73
CA LEU A 14 -7.80 1.41 -0.67
C LEU A 14 -7.85 2.13 0.66
N MET A 15 -9.03 2.29 1.26
CA MET A 15 -9.18 2.90 2.60
C MET A 15 -8.57 2.01 3.68
N MET A 16 -8.79 0.70 3.62
CA MET A 16 -8.11 -0.27 4.49
C MET A 16 -6.60 -0.24 4.27
N GLY A 17 -6.14 -0.29 3.01
CA GLY A 17 -4.72 -0.24 2.65
C GLY A 17 -4.03 1.03 3.18
N ARG A 18 -4.68 2.19 3.09
CA ARG A 18 -4.19 3.44 3.66
C ARG A 18 -4.01 3.36 5.17
N THR A 19 -5.03 2.82 5.86
CA THR A 19 -5.01 2.70 7.33
C THR A 19 -3.86 1.82 7.79
N LEU A 20 -3.68 0.66 7.14
CA LEU A 20 -2.58 -0.25 7.40
C LEU A 20 -1.22 0.38 7.07
N TYR A 21 -1.14 1.07 5.93
CA TYR A 21 0.08 1.75 5.50
C TYR A 21 0.55 2.80 6.52
N VAL A 22 -0.34 3.69 6.99
CA VAL A 22 0.03 4.69 8.00
C VAL A 22 0.40 4.02 9.33
N LYS A 23 -0.35 2.99 9.74
CA LYS A 23 -0.13 2.25 10.99
C LYS A 23 1.21 1.52 11.01
N HIS A 24 1.55 0.79 9.94
CA HIS A 24 2.74 -0.06 9.90
C HIS A 24 3.97 0.68 9.38
N CYS A 25 3.87 1.39 8.26
CA CYS A 25 5.03 1.99 7.58
C CYS A 25 5.57 3.26 8.27
N GLY A 26 4.80 3.88 9.17
CA GLY A 26 5.25 5.02 10.00
C GLY A 26 5.65 4.63 11.43
N SER A 27 5.61 3.34 11.78
CA SER A 27 5.81 2.89 13.17
C SER A 27 7.28 2.79 13.59
N CYS A 28 8.18 2.51 12.65
CA CYS A 28 9.60 2.23 12.93
C CYS A 28 10.56 3.30 12.38
N HIS A 29 10.14 4.06 11.36
CA HIS A 29 10.90 5.13 10.74
C HIS A 29 9.93 6.11 10.06
N ASN A 30 10.46 7.14 9.41
CA ASN A 30 9.63 8.12 8.72
C ASN A 30 8.77 7.46 7.63
N LEU A 31 7.53 7.90 7.53
CA LEU A 31 6.56 7.37 6.55
C LEU A 31 6.93 7.85 5.14
N HIS A 32 7.34 6.92 4.28
CA HIS A 32 7.70 7.22 2.89
C HIS A 32 6.46 7.36 2.00
N LEU A 33 6.16 8.56 1.50
CA LEU A 33 4.98 8.83 0.70
C LEU A 33 4.98 7.98 -0.60
N PRO A 34 3.81 7.46 -1.06
CA PRO A 34 3.74 6.61 -2.24
C PRO A 34 4.38 7.22 -3.49
N GLN A 35 4.29 8.55 -3.65
CA GLN A 35 4.84 9.31 -4.78
C GLN A 35 6.36 9.47 -4.75
N GLN A 36 7.04 9.10 -3.66
CA GLN A 36 8.50 9.17 -3.57
C GLN A 36 9.19 8.11 -4.42
N PHE A 37 8.51 6.98 -4.67
CA PHE A 37 9.08 5.85 -5.36
C PHE A 37 8.16 5.36 -6.49
N THR A 38 8.75 4.66 -7.45
CA THR A 38 8.02 4.02 -8.56
C THR A 38 7.33 2.74 -8.11
N SER A 39 6.39 2.27 -8.91
CA SER A 39 5.66 1.02 -8.67
C SER A 39 6.61 -0.18 -8.48
N SER A 40 7.64 -0.28 -9.33
CA SER A 40 8.64 -1.35 -9.27
C SER A 40 9.43 -1.34 -7.96
N HIS A 41 9.81 -0.16 -7.47
CA HIS A 41 10.51 -0.02 -6.19
C HIS A 41 9.62 -0.47 -5.01
N TRP A 42 8.35 -0.08 -5.00
CA TRP A 42 7.41 -0.52 -3.96
C TRP A 42 7.19 -2.05 -3.96
N GLN A 43 7.22 -2.68 -5.12
CA GLN A 43 7.09 -4.14 -5.24
C GLN A 43 8.27 -4.90 -4.63
N GLU A 44 9.46 -4.29 -4.57
CA GLU A 44 10.64 -4.87 -3.92
C GLU A 44 10.72 -4.53 -2.42
N GLU A 45 10.39 -3.30 -2.04
CA GLU A 45 10.52 -2.81 -0.66
C GLU A 45 9.44 -3.38 0.28
N ILE A 46 8.19 -3.53 -0.18
CA ILE A 46 7.11 -4.02 0.69
C ILE A 46 7.39 -5.45 1.19
N PRO A 47 7.80 -6.43 0.37
CA PRO A 47 8.20 -7.75 0.86
C PRO A 47 9.35 -7.72 1.88
N TYR A 48 10.30 -6.81 1.71
CA TYR A 48 11.39 -6.62 2.66
C TYR A 48 10.87 -6.07 3.99
N MET A 49 10.06 -5.02 3.95
CA MET A 49 9.43 -4.43 5.14
C MET A 49 8.44 -5.36 5.83
N LYS A 50 7.69 -6.16 5.07
CA LYS A 50 6.76 -7.16 5.59
C LYS A 50 7.44 -8.08 6.60
N ARG A 51 8.63 -8.59 6.27
CA ARG A 51 9.41 -9.47 7.16
C ARG A 51 9.89 -8.75 8.43
N LYS A 52 10.29 -7.48 8.31
CA LYS A 52 10.82 -6.69 9.44
C LYS A 52 9.73 -6.17 10.38
N ALA A 53 8.64 -5.66 9.82
CA ALA A 53 7.50 -5.11 10.55
C ALA A 53 6.43 -6.17 10.91
N LYS A 54 6.69 -7.45 10.61
CA LYS A 54 5.80 -8.60 10.87
C LYS A 54 4.38 -8.39 10.32
N ILE A 55 4.29 -7.83 9.11
CA ILE A 55 3.02 -7.59 8.42
C ILE A 55 2.55 -8.91 7.80
N THR A 56 1.26 -9.21 7.89
CA THR A 56 0.68 -10.41 7.27
C THR A 56 0.62 -10.30 5.75
N ASP A 57 0.48 -11.42 5.04
CA ASP A 57 0.32 -11.41 3.57
C ASP A 57 -0.87 -10.56 3.12
N GLN A 58 -2.00 -10.69 3.80
CA GLN A 58 -3.21 -9.95 3.47
C GLN A 58 -3.04 -8.44 3.68
N GLU A 59 -2.44 -8.02 4.80
CA GLU A 59 -2.17 -6.61 5.06
C GLU A 59 -1.17 -6.04 4.03
N ALA A 60 -0.10 -6.79 3.73
CA ALA A 60 0.88 -6.38 2.73
C ALA A 60 0.23 -6.18 1.34
N GLN A 61 -0.68 -7.08 0.94
CA GLN A 61 -1.43 -6.92 -0.32
C GLN A 61 -2.29 -5.65 -0.35
N LEU A 62 -2.97 -5.32 0.74
CA LEU A 62 -3.78 -4.09 0.84
C LEU A 62 -2.90 -2.84 0.79
N ILE A 63 -1.77 -2.85 1.50
CA ILE A 63 -0.77 -1.78 1.46
C ILE A 63 -0.23 -1.61 0.05
N THR A 64 0.16 -2.69 -0.63
CA THR A 64 0.66 -2.67 -2.00
C THR A 64 -0.36 -2.06 -2.95
N LYS A 65 -1.63 -2.49 -2.90
CA LYS A 65 -2.70 -1.91 -3.72
C LYS A 65 -2.83 -0.40 -3.49
N PHE A 66 -2.78 0.04 -2.23
CA PHE A 66 -2.85 1.46 -1.89
C PHE A 66 -1.66 2.26 -2.41
N VAL A 67 -0.43 1.79 -2.20
CA VAL A 67 0.75 2.55 -2.64
C VAL A 67 0.89 2.56 -4.16
N LEU A 68 0.55 1.47 -4.85
CA LEU A 68 0.60 1.40 -6.32
C LEU A 68 -0.48 2.27 -6.98
N ALA A 69 -1.66 2.38 -6.36
CA ALA A 69 -2.69 3.30 -6.85
C ALA A 69 -2.30 4.79 -6.70
N ARG A 70 -1.25 5.09 -5.93
CA ARG A 70 -0.80 6.46 -5.64
C ARG A 70 0.70 6.66 -5.88
N SER A 71 1.37 5.69 -6.50
CA SER A 71 2.81 5.72 -6.73
C SER A 71 3.15 6.77 -7.76
N LYS A 72 4.44 7.10 -7.86
CA LYS A 72 4.91 7.96 -8.94
C LYS A 72 4.57 7.27 -10.27
N ALA A 73 3.81 7.96 -11.14
CA ALA A 73 3.65 7.55 -12.52
C ALA A 73 5.03 7.54 -13.18
N GLU A 74 5.35 6.45 -13.88
CA GLU A 74 6.62 6.32 -14.61
C GLU A 74 6.71 7.29 -15.80
#